data_AF-A0A916WKQ9-F1
#
_entry.id   AF-A0A916WKQ9-F1
#
_cell.length_a   1.000
_cell.length_b   1.000
_cell.length_c   1.000
_cell.angle_alpha   90.00
_cell.angle_beta   90.00
_cell.angle_gamma   90.00
#
_symmetry.space_group_name_H-M   'P 1'
#
loop_
_entity.id
_entity.type
_entity.pdbx_description
1 polymer ?
#
loop_
_entity_poly.entity_id
_entity_poly.type
_entity_poly.pdbx_seq_one_letter_code
_entity_poly.pdbx_strand_id
1 'polypeptide(L)'
;MTTAKKQAPNLIKPKTAKPYVLTVADKATMAVKPSMNGAAVIQAYQGNVMGKDADINVLIDRLRDTFTEVKGGDLHTLEAMLISQATALQTIFTSLARRAQDQQYQKNLEAFLGLALKAQAQSRATISALVDLKYPRQATFVKQANIANGPQQVNNGGAVGGNPDHYAQARTHAENSAPEQNKLLEVRHGQPGKRMDTRAAQAAERSYQAVETVAAVYRAKKPRG
;
A
#
# COMPACT_ATOMS: atom_id res chain seq x y z
N MET A 1 45.55 43.99 -63.89
CA MET A 1 45.19 42.56 -63.99
C MET A 1 45.61 41.85 -62.71
N THR A 2 44.67 41.42 -61.86
CA THR A 2 44.98 40.48 -60.77
C THR A 2 43.73 39.72 -60.35
N THR A 3 43.59 38.48 -60.81
CA THR A 3 42.46 37.60 -60.48
C THR A 3 42.73 36.84 -59.19
N ALA A 4 42.08 37.22 -58.09
CA ALA A 4 42.14 36.46 -56.83
C ALA A 4 41.22 35.23 -56.89
N LYS A 5 41.80 34.02 -57.01
CA LYS A 5 41.06 32.75 -56.85
C LYS A 5 40.55 32.63 -55.42
N LYS A 6 39.23 32.70 -55.23
CA LYS A 6 38.58 32.43 -53.93
C LYS A 6 38.58 30.93 -53.69
N GLN A 7 39.34 30.46 -52.70
CA GLN A 7 39.45 29.05 -52.35
C GLN A 7 38.18 28.59 -51.64
N ALA A 8 37.59 27.46 -52.08
CA ALA A 8 36.35 26.95 -51.50
C ALA A 8 36.57 26.45 -50.06
N PRO A 9 35.62 26.66 -49.13
CA PRO A 9 35.75 26.19 -47.75
C PRO A 9 35.81 24.66 -47.70
N ASN A 10 36.79 24.14 -46.97
CA ASN A 10 37.06 22.71 -46.87
C ASN A 10 35.96 22.02 -46.03
N LEU A 11 35.07 21.26 -46.67
CA LEU A 11 34.01 20.54 -45.95
C LEU A 11 34.62 19.43 -45.08
N ILE A 12 34.64 19.68 -43.76
CA ILE A 12 34.96 18.66 -42.76
C ILE A 12 33.88 17.58 -42.83
N LYS A 13 34.21 16.43 -43.42
CA LYS A 13 33.32 15.27 -43.44
C LYS A 13 33.04 14.83 -42.00
N PRO A 14 31.78 14.57 -41.61
CA PRO A 14 31.47 14.10 -40.27
C PRO A 14 32.21 12.78 -40.01
N LYS A 15 32.93 12.69 -38.88
CA LYS A 15 33.52 11.43 -38.43
C LYS A 15 32.37 10.43 -38.21
N THR A 16 32.31 9.40 -39.05
CA THR A 16 31.38 8.28 -38.88
C THR A 16 31.66 7.59 -37.56
N ALA A 17 30.84 7.87 -36.54
CA ALA A 17 30.90 7.15 -35.28
C ALA A 17 30.65 5.66 -35.56
N LYS A 18 31.52 4.79 -35.04
CA LYS A 18 31.32 3.34 -35.15
C LYS A 18 30.00 2.99 -34.44
N PRO A 19 29.18 2.06 -34.96
CA PRO A 19 27.96 1.65 -34.28
C PRO A 19 28.30 1.10 -32.89
N TYR A 20 27.70 1.69 -31.86
CA TYR A 20 27.90 1.28 -30.48
C TYR A 20 27.20 -0.06 -30.23
N VAL A 21 27.97 -1.13 -30.15
CA VAL A 21 27.46 -2.47 -29.85
C VAL A 21 27.39 -2.63 -28.34
N LEU A 22 26.17 -2.65 -27.78
CA LEU A 22 25.97 -2.88 -26.34
C LEU A 22 26.48 -4.27 -25.95
N THR A 23 27.35 -4.32 -24.93
CA THR A 23 27.76 -5.57 -24.29
C THR A 23 26.60 -6.20 -23.50
N VAL A 24 26.78 -7.45 -23.05
CA VAL A 24 25.80 -8.11 -22.16
C VAL A 24 25.63 -7.33 -20.84
N ALA A 25 26.72 -6.76 -20.30
CA ALA A 25 26.70 -5.94 -19.10
C ALA A 25 25.94 -4.61 -19.31
N ASP A 26 26.11 -3.96 -20.47
CA ASP A 26 25.37 -2.74 -20.80
C ASP A 26 23.86 -3.00 -20.90
N LYS A 27 23.47 -4.09 -21.57
CA LYS A 27 22.07 -4.51 -21.70
C LYS A 27 21.44 -4.80 -20.33
N ALA A 28 22.13 -5.57 -19.47
CA ALA A 28 21.68 -5.83 -18.11
C ALA A 28 21.54 -4.54 -17.29
N THR A 29 22.53 -3.64 -17.39
CA THR A 29 22.52 -2.33 -16.72
C THR A 29 21.39 -1.44 -17.20
N MET A 30 21.00 -1.50 -18.49
CA MET A 30 19.85 -0.76 -19.01
C MET A 30 18.52 -1.40 -18.57
N ALA A 31 18.42 -2.72 -18.53
CA ALA A 31 17.21 -3.43 -18.09
C ALA A 31 16.82 -3.22 -16.61
N VAL A 32 17.72 -2.70 -15.78
CA VAL A 32 17.44 -2.36 -14.37
C VAL A 32 17.28 -0.86 -14.11
N LYS A 33 17.49 0.01 -15.12
CA LYS A 33 17.34 1.46 -14.94
C LYS A 33 15.85 1.83 -14.75
N PRO A 34 15.48 2.54 -13.67
CA PRO A 34 14.08 2.91 -13.42
C PRO A 34 13.41 3.66 -14.57
N SER A 35 14.14 4.53 -15.29
CA SER A 35 13.57 5.26 -16.42
C SER A 35 13.33 4.39 -17.66
N MET A 36 14.15 3.35 -17.88
CA MET A 36 13.92 2.38 -18.95
C MET A 36 12.67 1.56 -18.67
N ASN A 37 12.54 1.03 -17.46
CA ASN A 37 11.42 0.18 -17.07
C ASN A 37 10.11 0.98 -16.97
N GLY A 38 10.17 2.20 -16.42
CA GLY A 38 9.04 3.13 -16.42
C GLY A 38 8.58 3.49 -17.83
N ALA A 39 9.50 3.87 -18.73
CA ALA A 39 9.16 4.22 -20.10
C ALA A 39 8.58 3.04 -20.90
N ALA A 40 9.11 1.83 -20.71
CA ALA A 40 8.58 0.63 -21.36
C ALA A 40 7.13 0.34 -20.92
N VAL A 41 6.81 0.49 -19.63
CA VAL A 41 5.44 0.33 -19.13
C VAL A 41 4.53 1.45 -19.63
N ILE A 42 4.98 2.72 -19.57
CA ILE A 42 4.20 3.85 -20.12
C ILE A 42 3.91 3.62 -21.61
N GLN A 43 4.90 3.23 -22.41
CA GLN A 43 4.73 2.96 -23.83
C GLN A 43 3.74 1.82 -24.11
N ALA A 44 3.67 0.79 -23.26
CA ALA A 44 2.71 -0.30 -23.39
C ALA A 44 1.25 0.14 -23.17
N TYR A 45 1.01 1.16 -22.31
CA TYR A 45 -0.34 1.61 -21.95
C TYR A 45 -0.78 2.93 -22.64
N GLN A 46 0.15 3.79 -23.06
CA GLN A 46 -0.14 5.12 -23.63
C GLN A 46 -1.02 5.08 -24.89
N GLY A 47 -1.00 3.96 -25.63
CA GLY A 47 -1.83 3.74 -26.81
C GLY A 47 -3.33 3.90 -26.56
N ASN A 48 -3.78 3.71 -25.31
CA ASN A 48 -5.16 3.87 -24.88
C ASN A 48 -5.46 5.25 -24.27
N VAL A 49 -4.47 6.15 -24.17
CA VAL A 49 -4.56 7.43 -23.45
C VAL A 49 -4.22 8.63 -24.34
N MET A 50 -3.09 8.58 -25.06
CA MET A 50 -2.55 9.70 -25.85
C MET A 50 -2.26 9.36 -27.31
N GLY A 51 -2.15 8.07 -27.67
CA GLY A 51 -1.76 7.64 -29.01
C GLY A 51 -0.57 6.68 -29.00
N LYS A 52 -0.14 6.22 -30.18
CA LYS A 52 0.94 5.21 -30.35
C LYS A 52 2.30 5.83 -30.71
N ASP A 53 2.37 7.16 -30.72
CA ASP A 53 3.40 7.99 -31.32
C ASP A 53 4.39 8.59 -30.30
N ALA A 54 4.20 8.36 -29.00
CA ALA A 54 5.17 8.81 -27.99
C ALA A 54 6.48 7.97 -28.04
N ASP A 55 7.58 8.67 -28.35
CA ASP A 55 8.94 8.16 -28.47
C ASP A 55 9.49 7.69 -27.10
N ILE A 56 10.00 6.45 -27.05
CA ILE A 56 10.53 5.85 -25.83
C ILE A 56 11.74 6.60 -25.26
N ASN A 57 12.60 7.19 -26.10
CA ASN A 57 13.76 7.96 -25.64
C ASN A 57 13.31 9.25 -24.94
N VAL A 58 12.31 9.92 -25.52
CA VAL A 58 11.70 11.11 -24.89
C VAL A 58 11.06 10.74 -23.55
N LEU A 59 10.35 9.60 -23.46
CA LEU A 59 9.81 9.10 -22.18
C LEU A 59 10.93 8.80 -21.16
N ILE A 60 12.02 8.17 -21.58
CA ILE A 60 13.18 7.86 -20.72
C ILE A 60 13.80 9.14 -20.16
N ASP A 61 13.95 10.18 -20.99
CA ASP A 61 14.51 11.46 -20.56
C ASP A 61 13.55 12.24 -19.67
N ARG A 62 12.25 12.29 -19.98
CA ARG A 62 11.24 12.87 -19.07
C ARG A 62 11.18 12.19 -17.71
N LEU A 63 11.32 10.87 -17.65
CA LEU A 63 11.42 10.18 -16.36
C LEU A 63 12.70 10.54 -15.60
N ARG A 64 13.83 10.79 -16.29
CA ARG A 64 15.06 11.27 -15.65
C ARG A 64 14.90 12.70 -15.11
N ASP A 65 14.21 13.57 -15.84
CA ASP A 65 13.86 14.93 -15.39
C ASP A 65 13.08 14.83 -14.07
N THR A 66 11.96 14.10 -14.05
CA THR A 66 11.12 13.92 -12.85
C THR A 66 11.86 13.25 -11.69
N PHE A 67 12.75 12.28 -11.93
CA PHE A 67 13.57 11.70 -10.85
C PHE A 67 14.59 12.72 -10.29
N THR A 68 15.05 13.66 -11.11
CA THR A 68 15.97 14.72 -10.69
C THR A 68 15.24 15.79 -9.88
N GLU A 69 14.04 16.19 -10.30
CA GLU A 69 13.11 17.06 -9.56
C GLU A 69 12.82 16.51 -8.15
N VAL A 70 12.32 15.26 -8.08
CA VAL A 70 11.99 14.58 -6.82
C VAL A 70 13.22 14.42 -5.92
N LYS A 71 14.40 14.12 -6.49
CA LYS A 71 15.65 14.06 -5.73
C LYS A 71 16.10 15.44 -5.22
N GLY A 72 15.76 16.52 -5.93
CA GLY A 72 15.96 17.89 -5.50
C GLY A 72 14.97 18.36 -4.42
N GLY A 73 13.97 17.55 -4.07
CA GLY A 73 12.91 17.90 -3.13
C GLY A 73 11.73 18.64 -3.77
N ASP A 74 11.71 18.79 -5.10
CA ASP A 74 10.53 19.28 -5.80
C ASP A 74 9.52 18.14 -5.98
N LEU A 75 8.38 18.28 -5.31
CA LEU A 75 7.31 17.29 -5.30
C LEU A 75 6.04 17.78 -6.02
N HIS A 76 6.02 18.99 -6.60
CA HIS A 76 4.79 19.57 -7.17
C HIS A 76 4.15 18.68 -8.25
N THR A 77 4.96 18.08 -9.13
CA THR A 77 4.51 17.12 -10.14
C THR A 77 3.85 15.88 -9.51
N LEU A 78 4.41 15.40 -8.39
CA LEU A 78 3.90 14.25 -7.65
C LEU A 78 2.63 14.59 -6.86
N GLU A 79 2.57 15.77 -6.23
CA GLU A 79 1.38 16.30 -5.56
C GLU A 79 0.22 16.45 -6.56
N ALA A 80 0.46 17.08 -7.72
CA ALA A 80 -0.52 17.27 -8.78
C ALA A 80 -1.04 15.93 -9.34
N MET A 81 -0.16 14.94 -9.52
CA MET A 81 -0.53 13.58 -9.92
C MET A 81 -1.47 12.92 -8.89
N LEU A 82 -1.12 12.95 -7.60
CA LEU A 82 -1.93 12.37 -6.54
C LEU A 82 -3.29 13.06 -6.38
N ILE A 83 -3.34 14.40 -6.47
CA ILE A 83 -4.59 15.17 -6.46
C ILE A 83 -5.47 14.78 -7.65
N SER A 84 -4.89 14.64 -8.84
CA SER A 84 -5.62 14.23 -10.06
C SER A 84 -6.19 12.81 -9.94
N GLN A 85 -5.41 11.86 -9.41
CA GLN A 85 -5.85 10.49 -9.15
C GLN A 85 -6.96 10.42 -8.08
N ALA A 86 -6.79 11.12 -6.96
CA ALA A 86 -7.81 11.19 -5.91
C ALA A 86 -9.13 11.77 -6.42
N THR A 87 -9.06 12.82 -7.24
CA THR A 87 -10.20 13.45 -7.91
C THR A 87 -10.89 12.47 -8.87
N ALA A 88 -10.14 11.80 -9.74
CA ALA A 88 -10.70 10.82 -10.68
C ALA A 88 -11.39 9.65 -9.95
N LEU A 89 -10.80 9.14 -8.87
CA LEU A 89 -11.39 8.10 -8.02
C LEU A 89 -12.67 8.58 -7.32
N GLN A 90 -12.72 9.84 -6.88
CA GLN A 90 -13.93 10.45 -6.34
C GLN A 90 -15.03 10.57 -7.41
N THR A 91 -14.70 10.98 -8.64
CA THR A 91 -15.64 11.00 -9.76
C THR A 91 -16.18 9.60 -10.09
N ILE A 92 -15.32 8.58 -10.05
CA ILE A 92 -15.72 7.16 -10.23
C ILE A 92 -16.67 6.73 -9.12
N PHE A 93 -16.38 7.05 -7.85
CA PHE A 93 -17.30 6.81 -6.73
C PHE A 93 -18.67 7.47 -6.97
N THR A 94 -18.71 8.77 -7.29
CA THR A 94 -19.97 9.49 -7.51
C THR A 94 -20.77 8.91 -8.68
N SER A 95 -20.10 8.54 -9.78
CA SER A 95 -20.75 7.91 -10.94
C SER A 95 -21.34 6.54 -10.59
N LEU A 96 -20.57 5.67 -9.92
CA LEU A 96 -21.01 4.33 -9.54
C LEU A 96 -22.10 4.36 -8.46
N ALA A 97 -22.01 5.26 -7.47
CA ALA A 97 -23.00 5.41 -6.43
C ALA A 97 -24.36 5.88 -6.99
N ARG A 98 -24.36 6.84 -7.93
CA ARG A 98 -25.59 7.21 -8.66
C ARG A 98 -26.17 6.03 -9.44
N ARG A 99 -25.35 5.35 -10.24
CA ARG A 99 -25.77 4.16 -10.99
C ARG A 99 -26.32 3.04 -10.11
N ALA A 100 -25.82 2.89 -8.87
CA ALA A 100 -26.30 1.91 -7.90
C ALA A 100 -27.70 2.24 -7.37
N GLN A 101 -28.02 3.53 -7.14
CA GLN A 101 -29.36 3.98 -6.74
C GLN A 101 -30.42 3.68 -7.82
N ASP A 102 -30.04 3.78 -9.09
CA ASP A 102 -30.95 3.50 -10.22
C ASP A 102 -31.18 2.00 -10.47
N GLN A 103 -30.58 1.08 -9.70
CA GLN A 103 -30.72 -0.37 -9.93
C GLN A 103 -31.96 -0.99 -9.30
N GLN A 104 -32.77 -1.65 -10.13
CA GLN A 104 -33.91 -2.48 -9.71
C GLN A 104 -33.49 -3.86 -9.16
N TYR A 105 -32.33 -4.38 -9.56
CA TYR A 105 -31.86 -5.72 -9.20
C TYR A 105 -30.72 -5.69 -8.19
N GLN A 106 -30.91 -6.36 -7.06
CA GLN A 106 -29.96 -6.43 -5.93
C GLN A 106 -28.51 -6.73 -6.38
N LYS A 107 -28.30 -7.71 -7.28
CA LYS A 107 -26.98 -8.08 -7.79
C LYS A 107 -26.23 -6.91 -8.45
N ASN A 108 -26.96 -6.04 -9.17
CA ASN A 108 -26.35 -4.87 -9.83
C ASN A 108 -26.11 -3.74 -8.83
N LEU A 109 -27.02 -3.56 -7.87
CA LEU A 109 -26.88 -2.60 -6.77
C LEU A 109 -25.60 -2.93 -5.97
N GLU A 110 -25.45 -4.17 -5.52
CA GLU A 110 -24.28 -4.66 -4.80
C GLU A 110 -22.99 -4.50 -5.61
N ALA A 111 -23.02 -4.82 -6.91
CA ALA A 111 -21.85 -4.69 -7.77
C ALA A 111 -21.40 -3.22 -7.93
N PHE A 112 -22.32 -2.29 -8.27
CA PHE A 112 -21.97 -0.89 -8.43
C PHE A 112 -21.63 -0.20 -7.11
N LEU A 113 -22.41 -0.46 -6.04
CA LEU A 113 -22.14 0.10 -4.72
C LEU A 113 -20.82 -0.42 -4.13
N GLY A 114 -20.54 -1.71 -4.30
CA GLY A 114 -19.27 -2.32 -3.88
C GLY A 114 -18.05 -1.75 -4.62
N LEU A 115 -18.17 -1.46 -5.92
CA LEU A 115 -17.12 -0.76 -6.68
C LEU A 115 -17.02 0.72 -6.28
N ALA A 116 -18.14 1.40 -5.99
CA ALA A 116 -18.15 2.78 -5.52
C ALA A 116 -17.39 2.91 -4.19
N LEU A 117 -17.72 2.09 -3.18
CA LEU A 117 -17.07 2.10 -1.86
C LEU A 117 -15.57 1.78 -1.96
N LYS A 118 -15.16 0.92 -2.91
CA LYS A 118 -13.73 0.70 -3.22
C LYS A 118 -13.08 1.96 -3.79
N ALA A 119 -13.70 2.63 -4.75
CA ALA A 119 -13.17 3.88 -5.33
C ALA A 119 -13.05 5.00 -4.27
N GLN A 120 -14.03 5.13 -3.37
CA GLN A 120 -13.97 6.04 -2.23
C GLN A 120 -12.80 5.71 -1.28
N ALA A 121 -12.61 4.43 -0.95
CA ALA A 121 -11.51 3.99 -0.09
C ALA A 121 -10.14 4.27 -0.72
N GLN A 122 -9.99 4.06 -2.03
CA GLN A 122 -8.76 4.38 -2.75
C GLN A 122 -8.53 5.90 -2.86
N SER A 123 -9.55 6.72 -3.15
CA SER A 123 -9.43 8.18 -3.17
C SER A 123 -8.91 8.72 -1.83
N ARG A 124 -9.46 8.21 -0.70
CA ARG A 124 -8.97 8.53 0.65
C ARG A 124 -7.53 8.09 0.87
N ALA A 125 -7.14 6.90 0.40
CA ALA A 125 -5.76 6.41 0.52
C ALA A 125 -4.77 7.29 -0.26
N THR A 126 -5.13 7.75 -1.47
CA THR A 126 -4.34 8.70 -2.26
C THR A 126 -4.18 10.06 -1.53
N ILE A 127 -5.25 10.56 -0.89
CA ILE A 127 -5.17 11.78 -0.06
C ILE A 127 -4.29 11.56 1.17
N SER A 128 -4.37 10.41 1.85
CA SER A 128 -3.48 10.08 2.97
C SER A 128 -2.01 10.02 2.52
N ALA A 129 -1.72 9.43 1.36
CA ALA A 129 -0.36 9.42 0.80
C ALA A 129 0.16 10.83 0.49
N LEU A 130 -0.68 11.73 -0.02
CA LEU A 130 -0.34 13.14 -0.22
C LEU A 130 -0.06 13.87 1.11
N VAL A 131 -0.84 13.60 2.16
CA VAL A 131 -0.65 14.18 3.49
C VAL A 131 0.63 13.65 4.15
N ASP A 132 0.89 12.34 4.11
CA ASP A 132 2.13 11.74 4.62
C ASP A 132 3.37 12.22 3.82
N LEU A 133 3.22 12.53 2.52
CA LEU A 133 4.28 13.12 1.68
C LEU A 133 4.60 14.57 2.08
N LYS A 134 3.57 15.39 2.32
CA LYS A 134 3.72 16.82 2.67
C LYS A 134 4.12 17.05 4.13
N TYR A 135 3.64 16.18 5.03
CA TYR A 135 3.89 16.23 6.46
C TYR A 135 4.41 14.88 6.95
N PRO A 136 5.66 14.51 6.59
CA PRO A 136 6.24 13.25 7.00
C PRO A 136 6.24 13.19 8.52
N ARG A 137 5.50 12.22 9.06
CA ARG A 137 5.44 11.98 10.51
C ARG A 137 6.83 11.66 11.00
N GLN A 138 7.48 12.64 11.62
CA GLN A 138 8.73 12.42 12.34
C GLN A 138 8.42 11.39 13.42
N ALA A 139 8.86 10.16 13.21
CA ALA A 139 8.88 9.17 14.25
C ALA A 139 9.83 9.69 15.31
N THR A 140 9.29 10.33 16.34
CA THR A 140 10.02 10.62 17.56
C THR A 140 10.35 9.27 18.16
N PHE A 141 11.48 8.71 17.75
CA PHE A 141 12.16 7.64 18.45
C PHE A 141 12.58 8.22 19.80
N VAL A 142 11.61 8.29 20.72
CA VAL A 142 11.86 8.33 22.15
C VAL A 142 12.53 7.00 22.44
N LYS A 143 13.85 6.99 22.19
CA LYS A 143 14.77 5.98 22.69
C LYS A 143 14.58 6.06 24.20
N GLN A 144 13.71 5.21 24.73
CA GLN A 144 13.49 5.07 26.16
C GLN A 144 14.83 4.65 26.74
N ALA A 145 15.60 5.65 27.15
CA ALA A 145 16.75 5.43 27.99
C ALA A 145 16.15 4.83 29.26
N ASN A 146 16.46 3.56 29.51
CA ASN A 146 16.27 2.93 30.82
C ASN A 146 17.26 3.60 31.78
N ILE A 147 16.97 4.86 32.13
CA ILE A 147 17.68 5.61 33.15
C ILE A 147 17.22 5.05 34.49
N ALA A 148 17.91 4.02 34.94
CA ALA A 148 17.76 3.54 36.30
C ALA A 148 18.31 4.61 37.25
N ASN A 149 17.43 5.47 37.78
CA ASN A 149 17.73 6.44 38.83
C ASN A 149 17.93 5.77 40.21
N GLY A 150 18.43 4.53 40.23
CA GLY A 150 18.60 3.69 41.41
C GLY A 150 19.53 2.51 41.12
N PRO A 151 20.08 1.85 42.16
CA PRO A 151 21.12 0.85 42.00
C PRO A 151 20.65 -0.36 41.20
N GLN A 152 21.12 -0.47 39.95
CA GLN A 152 20.89 -1.62 39.08
C GLN A 152 21.72 -2.81 39.58
N GLN A 153 21.08 -3.79 40.20
CA GLN A 153 21.72 -5.05 40.53
C GLN A 153 21.86 -5.92 39.28
N VAL A 154 23.07 -5.96 38.73
CA VAL A 154 23.43 -6.87 37.63
C VAL A 154 23.90 -8.21 38.20
N ASN A 155 23.04 -9.22 38.13
CA ASN A 155 23.40 -10.60 38.50
C ASN A 155 24.20 -11.27 37.37
N ASN A 156 25.42 -10.76 37.11
CA ASN A 156 26.42 -11.50 36.33
C ASN A 156 26.95 -12.63 37.22
N GLY A 157 26.27 -13.79 37.17
CA GLY A 157 26.70 -15.01 37.83
C GLY A 157 28.07 -15.44 37.32
N GLY A 158 29.11 -15.13 38.11
CA GLY A 158 30.48 -15.52 37.81
C GLY A 158 30.63 -17.03 37.92
N ALA A 159 30.74 -17.71 36.79
CA ALA A 159 31.17 -19.11 36.74
C ALA A 159 32.67 -19.20 37.05
N VAL A 160 33.01 -19.26 38.34
CA VAL A 160 34.33 -19.69 38.84
C VAL A 160 34.09 -20.76 39.90
N GLY A 161 34.74 -21.91 39.75
CA GLY A 161 34.29 -23.17 40.33
C GLY A 161 34.70 -23.44 41.78
N GLY A 162 34.04 -24.45 42.35
CA GLY A 162 34.34 -25.13 43.61
C GLY A 162 33.51 -26.41 43.67
N ASN A 163 34.14 -27.53 44.07
CA ASN A 163 33.53 -28.87 44.04
C ASN A 163 32.46 -29.04 45.15
N PRO A 164 31.62 -30.10 45.12
CA PRO A 164 30.48 -30.27 46.04
C PRO A 164 30.91 -30.86 47.39
N ASP A 165 29.92 -31.35 48.15
CA ASP A 165 29.98 -31.87 49.52
C ASP A 165 30.01 -30.79 50.61
N HIS A 166 28.83 -30.49 51.16
CA HIS A 166 28.57 -30.48 52.61
C HIS A 166 27.06 -30.42 52.85
N TYR A 167 26.52 -31.41 53.56
CA TYR A 167 25.10 -31.71 53.64
C TYR A 167 24.45 -31.09 54.89
N ALA A 168 23.20 -30.65 54.73
CA ALA A 168 22.16 -30.49 55.76
C ALA A 168 22.40 -29.53 56.95
N GLN A 169 21.49 -28.56 57.09
CA GLN A 169 20.51 -28.44 58.21
C GLN A 169 19.54 -27.30 57.84
N ALA A 170 18.35 -27.58 57.33
CA ALA A 170 17.10 -27.79 58.08
C ALA A 170 16.24 -26.50 58.16
N ARG A 171 14.90 -26.66 58.16
CA ARG A 171 13.94 -25.63 57.75
C ARG A 171 13.26 -24.93 58.95
N THR A 172 13.11 -23.62 58.84
CA THR A 172 12.02 -22.78 59.38
C THR A 172 11.82 -21.59 58.42
N HIS A 173 10.63 -21.03 58.18
CA HIS A 173 9.27 -21.52 58.41
C HIS A 173 8.43 -21.28 57.12
N ALA A 174 7.10 -21.43 57.20
CA ALA A 174 6.12 -21.28 56.13
C ALA A 174 5.26 -20.02 56.35
N GLU A 175 4.98 -19.27 55.28
CA GLU A 175 3.72 -18.53 55.16
C GLU A 175 3.31 -18.42 53.69
N ASN A 176 2.00 -18.55 53.41
CA ASN A 176 1.45 -18.47 52.06
C ASN A 176 1.25 -17.01 51.64
N SER A 177 1.62 -16.66 50.41
CA SER A 177 0.78 -15.80 49.55
C SER A 177 1.26 -15.85 48.10
N ALA A 178 0.35 -16.18 47.19
CA ALA A 178 0.53 -15.90 45.77
C ALA A 178 0.52 -14.37 45.54
N PRO A 179 1.21 -13.84 44.53
CA PRO A 179 1.24 -12.40 44.29
C PRO A 179 -0.14 -11.90 43.78
N GLU A 180 -0.96 -11.37 44.67
CA GLU A 180 -2.06 -10.48 44.28
C GLU A 180 -1.46 -9.24 43.59
N GLN A 181 -2.03 -8.87 42.44
CA GLN A 181 -1.66 -7.65 41.74
C GLN A 181 -2.16 -6.44 42.53
N ASN A 182 -1.28 -5.48 42.80
CA ASN A 182 -1.64 -4.25 43.50
C ASN A 182 -2.72 -3.48 42.73
N LYS A 183 -3.87 -3.32 43.37
CA LYS A 183 -5.03 -2.60 42.86
C LYS A 183 -4.78 -1.09 42.95
N LEU A 184 -4.98 -0.37 41.85
CA LEU A 184 -5.29 1.06 41.87
C LEU A 184 -6.76 1.25 41.53
N LEU A 185 -7.59 1.34 42.59
CA LEU A 185 -8.88 2.02 42.58
C LEU A 185 -8.61 3.53 42.50
N GLU A 186 -9.45 4.42 41.99
CA GLU A 186 -10.74 4.38 41.27
C GLU A 186 -10.78 5.70 40.42
N VAL A 187 -11.65 5.89 39.43
CA VAL A 187 -13.00 6.44 39.61
C VAL A 187 -13.93 5.92 38.51
N ARG A 188 -15.09 5.39 38.92
CA ARG A 188 -16.23 5.17 38.03
C ARG A 188 -16.94 6.50 37.74
N HIS A 189 -17.12 6.82 36.46
CA HIS A 189 -18.35 7.48 36.01
C HIS A 189 -19.05 6.59 34.99
N GLY A 190 -20.20 6.03 35.41
CA GLY A 190 -21.29 5.59 34.52
C GLY A 190 -21.03 4.40 33.57
N GLN A 191 -21.78 3.31 33.81
CA GLN A 191 -22.19 2.28 32.85
C GLN A 191 -21.14 1.18 32.48
N PRO A 192 -21.42 -0.10 32.81
CA PRO A 192 -20.57 -1.21 32.40
C PRO A 192 -20.86 -1.64 30.95
N GLY A 193 -19.98 -1.28 30.03
CA GLY A 193 -19.95 -1.86 28.69
C GLY A 193 -19.63 -3.36 28.75
N LYS A 194 -20.66 -4.22 28.75
CA LYS A 194 -20.49 -5.65 28.45
C LYS A 194 -19.78 -5.77 27.10
N ARG A 195 -18.57 -6.31 27.10
CA ARG A 195 -17.91 -6.75 25.86
C ARG A 195 -18.77 -7.86 25.26
N MET A 196 -19.40 -7.55 24.13
CA MET A 196 -20.26 -8.50 23.43
C MET A 196 -19.36 -9.41 22.58
N ASP A 197 -19.22 -10.66 23.01
CA ASP A 197 -18.58 -11.70 22.22
C ASP A 197 -19.52 -12.10 21.07
N THR A 198 -19.06 -11.97 19.83
CA THR A 198 -19.88 -12.20 18.63
C THR A 198 -19.67 -13.57 17.98
N ARG A 199 -19.10 -14.54 18.72
CA ARG A 199 -18.93 -15.93 18.25
C ARG A 199 -19.82 -16.91 19.02
N ALA A 200 -21.12 -16.84 18.77
CA ALA A 200 -22.07 -17.88 19.12
C ALA A 200 -22.85 -18.32 17.87
N ALA A 201 -23.04 -19.63 17.68
CA ALA A 201 -23.80 -20.16 16.55
C ALA A 201 -25.30 -19.91 16.75
N GLN A 202 -25.97 -19.38 15.72
CA GLN A 202 -27.42 -19.12 15.77
C GLN A 202 -28.22 -20.40 15.56
N ALA A 203 -29.18 -20.65 16.44
CA ALA A 203 -30.22 -21.65 16.22
C ALA A 203 -31.26 -21.12 15.23
N ALA A 204 -31.84 -22.00 14.41
CA ALA A 204 -32.85 -21.62 13.42
C ALA A 204 -34.24 -21.51 14.07
N GLU A 205 -34.75 -20.28 14.22
CA GLU A 205 -36.15 -20.07 14.59
C GLU A 205 -37.06 -20.17 13.37
N ARG A 206 -37.96 -21.16 13.41
CA ARG A 206 -39.12 -21.24 12.51
C ARG A 206 -40.30 -20.55 13.18
N SER A 207 -40.77 -19.46 12.58
CA SER A 207 -42.17 -19.06 12.70
C SER A 207 -42.65 -18.58 11.33
N TYR A 208 -43.44 -19.43 10.65
CA TYR A 208 -44.66 -19.08 9.89
C TYR A 208 -45.32 -20.37 9.36
N GLN A 209 -46.64 -20.31 9.16
CA GLN A 209 -47.55 -21.45 8.98
C GLN A 209 -47.18 -22.48 7.91
N ALA A 210 -47.63 -23.71 8.14
CA ALA A 210 -47.80 -24.71 7.09
C ALA A 210 -48.89 -24.24 6.10
N VAL A 211 -48.57 -24.27 4.80
CA VAL A 211 -49.52 -24.14 3.71
C VAL A 211 -49.38 -25.31 2.74
N GLU A 212 -50.51 -25.68 2.16
CA GLU A 212 -50.77 -26.96 1.51
C GLU A 212 -50.11 -27.09 0.12
N THR A 213 -49.68 -28.31 -0.24
CA THR A 213 -49.00 -28.56 -1.52
C THR A 213 -49.97 -28.58 -2.69
N VAL A 214 -50.08 -27.48 -3.43
CA VAL A 214 -50.84 -27.46 -4.70
C VAL A 214 -49.99 -28.04 -5.84
N ALA A 215 -50.56 -29.01 -6.55
CA ALA A 215 -49.87 -29.81 -7.56
C ALA A 215 -49.56 -29.05 -8.87
N ALA A 216 -48.71 -29.68 -9.70
CA ALA A 216 -48.16 -29.08 -10.90
C ALA A 216 -49.20 -28.73 -11.98
N VAL A 217 -49.23 -27.45 -12.37
CA VAL A 217 -49.93 -26.99 -13.58
C VAL A 217 -48.95 -26.17 -14.44
N TYR A 218 -48.93 -26.44 -15.75
CA TYR A 218 -48.13 -25.77 -16.80
C TYR A 218 -46.61 -26.02 -16.84
N ARG A 219 -46.22 -27.26 -17.12
CA ARG A 219 -44.96 -27.54 -17.86
C ARG A 219 -45.10 -27.03 -19.30
N ALA A 220 -44.25 -26.09 -19.72
CA ALA A 220 -44.19 -25.65 -21.11
C ALA A 220 -43.74 -26.79 -22.05
N LYS A 221 -44.40 -26.90 -23.21
CA LYS A 221 -44.14 -27.92 -24.24
C LYS A 221 -43.02 -27.41 -25.16
N LYS A 222 -41.91 -28.16 -25.28
CA LYS A 222 -40.86 -27.85 -26.28
C LYS A 222 -41.49 -27.87 -27.69
N PRO A 223 -41.26 -26.86 -28.55
CA PRO A 223 -41.47 -27.02 -29.97
C PRO A 223 -40.42 -28.00 -30.54
N ARG A 224 -40.83 -28.81 -31.52
CA ARG A 224 -39.90 -29.51 -32.42
C ARG A 224 -39.61 -28.58 -33.60
N GLY A 225 -38.35 -28.51 -33.97
CA GLY A 225 -37.77 -27.71 -35.05
C GLY A 225 -36.28 -27.89 -34.98
#